data_AF-A0A8C5IAV2-F1
#
_entry.id   AF-A0A8C5IAV2-F1
#
_cell.length_a   1.000
_cell.length_b   1.000
_cell.length_c   1.000
_cell.angle_alpha   90.00
_cell.angle_beta   90.00
_cell.angle_gamma   90.00
#
_symmetry.space_group_name_H-M   'P 1'
#
loop_
_entity.id
_entity.type
_entity.pdbx_description
1 polymer ?
#
loop_
_entity_poly.entity_id
_entity_poly.type
_entity_poly.pdbx_seq_one_letter_code
_entity_poly.pdbx_strand_id
1 'polypeptide(L)' 'MPSQLEHAMETLMFTFHKYAGDKEHLAKEDLRALMDKEFPGFLEV' A
#
# COMPACT_ATOMS: atom_id res chain seq x y z
N MET A 1 -17.95 14.59 -6.21
CA MET A 1 -16.48 14.54 -6.30
C MET A 1 -15.97 14.11 -4.94
N PRO A 2 -15.12 13.07 -4.87
CA PRO A 2 -14.49 12.69 -3.60
C PRO A 2 -13.66 13.85 -3.05
N SER A 3 -13.69 14.02 -1.74
CA SER A 3 -12.77 14.87 -0.99
C SER A 3 -11.34 14.32 -1.07
N GLN A 4 -10.36 15.16 -0.71
CA GLN A 4 -8.96 14.72 -0.64
C GLN A 4 -8.77 13.55 0.34
N LEU A 5 -9.53 13.53 1.44
CA LEU A 5 -9.47 12.43 2.41
C LEU A 5 -10.02 11.14 1.81
N GLU A 6 -11.18 11.20 1.15
CA GLU A 6 -11.77 10.02 0.49
C GLU A 6 -10.84 9.45 -0.58
N HIS A 7 -10.17 10.31 -1.36
CA HIS A 7 -9.21 9.87 -2.36
C HIS A 7 -7.93 9.26 -1.74
N ALA A 8 -7.45 9.82 -0.63
CA ALA A 8 -6.32 9.25 0.10
C ALA A 8 -6.65 7.88 0.70
N MET A 9 -7.84 7.73 1.28
CA MET A 9 -8.33 6.45 1.81
C MET A 9 -8.47 5.40 0.70
N GLU A 10 -9.07 5.78 -0.43
CA GLU A 10 -9.20 4.94 -1.61
C GLU A 10 -7.84 4.46 -2.14
N THR A 11 -6.86 5.37 -2.22
CA THR A 11 -5.49 5.04 -2.62
C THR A 11 -4.85 4.03 -1.67
N LEU A 12 -4.98 4.23 -0.35
CA LEU A 12 -4.45 3.28 0.64
C LEU A 12 -5.12 1.90 0.53
N MET A 13 -6.44 1.86 0.35
CA MET A 13 -7.19 0.60 0.20
C MET A 13 -6.78 -0.16 -1.05
N PHE A 14 -6.72 0.49 -2.22
CA PHE A 14 -6.33 -0.17 -3.46
C PHE A 14 -4.89 -0.64 -3.43
N THR A 15 -3.99 0.17 -2.87
CA THR A 15 -2.59 -0.25 -2.69
C THR A 15 -2.52 -1.47 -1.78
N PHE A 16 -3.18 -1.49 -0.63
CA PHE A 16 -3.20 -2.67 0.24
C PHE A 16 -3.69 -3.93 -0.50
N HIS A 17 -4.84 -3.86 -1.17
CA HIS A 17 -5.40 -5.02 -1.88
C HIS A 17 -4.54 -5.48 -3.06
N LYS A 18 -3.87 -4.58 -3.76
CA LYS A 18 -2.91 -4.92 -4.82
C LYS A 18 -1.76 -5.81 -4.32
N TYR A 19 -1.28 -5.59 -3.09
CA TYR A 19 -0.20 -6.40 -2.51
C TYR A 19 -0.70 -7.61 -1.71
N ALA A 20 -1.88 -7.52 -1.09
CA ALA A 20 -2.50 -8.64 -0.39
C ALA A 20 -3.04 -9.70 -1.39
N GLY A 21 -3.47 -9.27 -2.58
CA GLY A 21 -4.14 -10.13 -3.56
C GLY A 21 -5.47 -10.65 -2.99
N ASP A 22 -5.72 -11.94 -3.14
CA ASP A 22 -6.90 -12.61 -2.57
C ASP A 22 -6.79 -12.87 -1.05
N LYS A 23 -5.65 -12.53 -0.44
CA LYS A 23 -5.47 -12.61 1.01
C LYS A 23 -6.08 -11.37 1.67
N GLU A 24 -6.48 -11.53 2.92
CA GLU A 24 -6.99 -10.42 3.75
C GLU A 24 -5.88 -9.76 4.59
N HIS A 25 -4.61 -10.12 4.36
CA HIS A 25 -3.44 -9.60 5.09
C HIS A 25 -2.19 -9.56 4.22
N LEU A 26 -1.21 -8.75 4.64
CA LEU A 26 0.14 -8.72 4.06
C LEU A 26 1.08 -9.60 4.89
N ALA A 27 1.79 -10.52 4.24
CA ALA A 27 2.97 -11.12 4.84
C ALA A 27 4.12 -10.10 4.88
N LYS A 28 5.20 -10.43 5.59
CA LYS A 28 6.36 -9.54 5.72
C LYS A 28 6.98 -9.20 4.37
N GLU A 29 7.02 -10.17 3.46
CA GLU A 29 7.54 -10.04 2.11
C GLU A 29 6.65 -9.14 1.25
N ASP A 30 5.32 -9.30 1.36
CA ASP A 30 4.34 -8.45 0.66
C ASP A 30 4.47 -7.00 1.13
N LEU A 31 4.58 -6.79 2.45
CA LEU A 31 4.77 -5.46 3.04
C LEU A 31 6.10 -4.85 2.60
N ARG A 32 7.19 -5.62 2.55
CA ARG A 32 8.48 -5.12 2.03
C ARG A 32 8.35 -4.68 0.58
N ALA A 33 7.71 -5.49 -0.27
CA ALA A 33 7.48 -5.13 -1.67
C ALA A 33 6.60 -3.88 -1.84
N LEU A 34 5.63 -3.68 -0.96
CA LEU A 34 4.84 -2.44 -0.89
C LEU A 34 5.73 -1.25 -0.55
N MET A 35 6.51 -1.34 0.53
CA MET A 35 7.39 -0.27 0.99
C MET A 35 8.44 0.13 -0.07
N ASP A 36 9.12 -0.85 -0.66
CA ASP A 36 10.18 -0.58 -1.65
C ASP A 36 9.65 0.13 -2.90
N LYS A 37 8.40 -0.15 -3.30
CA LYS A 37 7.82 0.37 -4.55
C LYS A 37 7.02 1.66 -4.36
N GLU A 38 6.21 1.75 -3.31
CA GLU A 38 5.33 2.90 -3.07
C GLU A 38 6.06 3.99 -2.25
N PHE A 39 7.12 3.62 -1.52
CA PHE A 39 7.94 4.53 -0.71
C PHE A 39 9.45 4.32 -0.95
N PRO A 40 9.94 4.52 -2.19
CA PRO A 40 11.35 4.32 -2.52
C PRO A 40 12.25 5.20 -1.65
N GLY A 41 13.33 4.63 -1.13
CA GLY A 41 14.28 5.32 -0.24
C GLY A 41 13.83 5.47 1.21
N PHE A 42 12.60 5.09 1.57
CA PHE A 42 12.15 5.17 2.97
C PHE A 42 12.87 4.17 3.89
N LEU A 43 13.25 3.01 3.35
CA LEU A 43 13.96 1.96 4.07
C LEU A 43 15.49 2.01 3.89
N GLU A 44 16.00 2.97 3.11
CA GLU A 44 17.43 3.19 2.93
C GLU A 44 17.96 3.96 4.15
N VAL A 45 18.71 3.27 5.02
CA VAL A 45 19.45 3.84 6.15
C VAL A 45 20.94 3.72 5.90
#